data_AF-A0A963I154-F1
#
_entry.id   AF-A0A963I154-F1
#
_cell.length_a   1.000
_cell.length_b   1.000
_cell.length_c   1.000
_cell.angle_alpha   90.00
_cell.angle_beta   90.00
_cell.angle_gamma   90.00
#
_symmetry.space_group_name_H-M   'P 1'
#
loop_
_entity.id
_entity.type
_entity.pdbx_description
1 polymer ?
#
loop_
_entity_poly.entity_id
_entity_poly.type
_entity_poly.pdbx_seq_one_letter_code
_entity_poly.pdbx_strand_id
1 'polypeptide(L)'
;PDQAADFVRRTDCDALAIAIGTSHGAYKFTRKPTGDILAIERVKAIHERLPNTHLVMHGSSSVPQELLEIIRQFGGDMKETYGVPVEEIQTAIKFGVRKINIDTDIRLAMTGAVRKFLFENPSKFDPREYNKPARAAAKAVCVARYEAFGCAGQASRIKAVSLEFMAARYRSGELAQTVR
;
A
#
# COMPACT_ATOMS: atom_id res chain seq x y z
N PRO A 1 -21.99 1.45 -0.90
CA PRO A 1 -21.85 0.43 -1.96
C PRO A 1 -22.54 0.86 -3.24
N ASP A 2 -23.79 1.36 -3.15
CA ASP A 2 -24.56 1.79 -4.33
C ASP A 2 -23.89 2.90 -5.13
N GLN A 3 -23.30 3.90 -4.47
CA GLN A 3 -22.54 4.95 -5.15
C GLN A 3 -21.31 4.41 -5.88
N ALA A 4 -20.64 3.39 -5.34
CA ALA A 4 -19.52 2.74 -6.02
C ALA A 4 -20.00 1.98 -7.26
N ALA A 5 -21.14 1.28 -7.14
CA ALA A 5 -21.78 0.60 -8.26
C ALA A 5 -22.22 1.58 -9.36
N ASP A 6 -22.86 2.70 -9.00
CA ASP A 6 -23.23 3.75 -9.94
C ASP A 6 -22.01 4.37 -10.63
N PHE A 7 -20.97 4.69 -9.87
CA PHE A 7 -19.75 5.25 -10.41
C PHE A 7 -19.11 4.32 -11.44
N VAL A 8 -18.89 3.05 -11.10
CA VAL A 8 -18.30 2.08 -12.02
C VAL A 8 -19.20 1.85 -13.24
N ARG A 9 -20.52 1.81 -13.09
CA ARG A 9 -21.45 1.71 -14.22
C ARG A 9 -21.30 2.87 -15.20
N ARG A 10 -21.03 4.08 -14.70
CA ARG A 10 -20.92 5.30 -15.50
C ARG A 10 -19.55 5.51 -16.11
N THR A 11 -18.49 5.00 -15.48
CA THR A 11 -17.10 5.26 -15.91
C THR A 11 -16.39 4.05 -16.49
N ASP A 12 -16.89 2.84 -16.22
CA ASP A 12 -16.28 1.56 -16.63
C ASP A 12 -14.78 1.45 -16.24
N CYS A 13 -14.41 2.00 -15.07
CA CYS A 13 -13.01 2.07 -14.66
C CYS A 13 -12.47 0.68 -14.24
N ASP A 14 -11.22 0.38 -14.61
CA ASP A 14 -10.59 -0.91 -14.29
C ASP A 14 -10.32 -1.11 -12.79
N ALA A 15 -10.10 0.00 -12.08
CA ALA A 15 -9.79 -0.01 -10.66
C ALA A 15 -10.46 1.15 -9.92
N LEU A 16 -11.02 0.86 -8.74
CA LEU A 16 -11.74 1.83 -7.92
C LEU A 16 -11.06 2.00 -6.56
N ALA A 17 -10.61 3.22 -6.28
CA ALA A 17 -10.18 3.61 -4.94
C ALA A 17 -11.38 3.90 -4.04
N ILE A 18 -11.38 3.34 -2.83
CA ILE A 18 -12.48 3.48 -1.87
C ILE A 18 -11.98 4.03 -0.54
N ALA A 19 -12.83 4.82 0.12
CA ALA A 19 -12.58 5.33 1.46
C ALA A 19 -13.11 4.33 2.51
N ILE A 20 -12.21 3.77 3.31
CA ILE A 20 -12.53 2.74 4.31
C ILE A 20 -11.93 3.01 5.69
N GLY A 21 -11.67 4.29 5.99
CA GLY A 21 -11.08 4.71 7.28
C GLY A 21 -9.57 4.97 7.23
N THR A 22 -8.93 4.89 6.07
CA THR A 22 -7.51 5.24 5.90
C THR A 22 -7.30 6.72 5.60
N SER A 23 -6.09 7.22 5.91
CA SER A 23 -5.63 8.57 5.60
C SER A 23 -4.17 8.56 5.13
N HIS A 24 -3.69 9.64 4.51
CA HIS A 24 -2.30 9.76 4.08
C HIS A 24 -1.35 10.08 5.25
N GLY A 25 -0.05 9.77 5.08
CA GLY A 25 1.00 10.10 6.05
C GLY A 25 1.14 9.12 7.21
N ALA A 26 2.02 9.46 8.18
CA ALA A 26 2.36 8.61 9.33
C ALA A 26 1.35 8.69 10.48
N TYR A 27 0.62 9.81 10.58
CA TYR A 27 -0.30 10.11 11.67
C TYR A 27 -1.72 9.66 11.36
N LYS A 28 -1.91 8.35 11.15
CA LYS A 28 -3.24 7.79 10.82
C LYS A 28 -4.08 7.56 12.06
N PHE A 29 -3.47 6.96 13.09
CA PHE A 29 -4.14 6.63 14.35
C PHE A 29 -3.26 7.03 15.54
N THR A 30 -3.89 7.63 16.56
CA THR A 30 -3.24 8.07 17.81
C THR A 30 -3.08 6.97 18.84
N ARG A 31 -3.70 5.81 18.61
CA ARG A 31 -3.62 4.61 19.46
C ARG A 31 -3.44 3.38 18.58
N LYS A 32 -2.88 2.31 19.14
CA LYS A 32 -2.78 1.03 18.45
C LYS A 32 -4.17 0.63 17.94
N PRO A 33 -4.30 0.29 16.64
CA PRO A 33 -5.52 -0.26 16.09
C PRO A 33 -6.04 -1.44 16.91
N THR A 34 -7.28 -1.36 17.40
CA THR A 34 -8.00 -2.48 18.03
C THR A 34 -9.37 -2.60 17.38
N GLY A 35 -9.76 -3.81 16.95
CA GLY A 35 -11.02 -4.05 16.23
C GLY A 35 -11.01 -3.50 14.79
N ASP A 36 -12.20 -3.42 14.19
CA ASP A 36 -12.42 -3.02 12.79
C ASP A 36 -12.08 -1.54 12.53
N ILE A 37 -10.79 -1.22 12.39
CA ILE A 37 -10.33 0.11 11.96
C ILE A 37 -10.70 0.37 10.51
N LEU A 38 -10.52 -0.65 9.67
CA LEU A 38 -10.98 -0.60 8.31
C LEU A 38 -12.44 -1.01 8.29
N ALA A 39 -13.24 -0.31 7.49
CA ALA A 39 -14.61 -0.74 7.21
C ALA A 39 -14.59 -1.97 6.28
N ILE A 40 -14.11 -3.12 6.78
CA ILE A 40 -13.95 -4.36 5.99
C ILE A 40 -15.29 -4.84 5.45
N GLU A 41 -16.36 -4.79 6.25
CA GLU A 41 -17.71 -5.11 5.78
C GLU A 41 -18.15 -4.19 4.63
N ARG A 42 -17.68 -2.94 4.60
CA ARG A 42 -17.91 -2.04 3.47
C ARG A 42 -17.14 -2.47 2.23
N VAL A 43 -15.90 -2.94 2.36
CA VAL A 43 -15.11 -3.51 1.24
C VAL A 43 -15.85 -4.71 0.66
N LYS A 44 -16.28 -5.64 1.51
CA LYS A 44 -17.03 -6.84 1.12
C LYS A 44 -18.31 -6.49 0.38
N ALA A 45 -19.13 -5.60 0.95
CA ALA A 45 -20.37 -5.15 0.32
C ALA A 45 -20.15 -4.43 -1.02
N ILE A 46 -19.02 -3.73 -1.21
CA ILE A 46 -18.66 -3.14 -2.50
C ILE A 46 -18.25 -4.24 -3.50
N HIS A 47 -17.44 -5.21 -3.08
CA HIS A 47 -17.00 -6.30 -3.94
C HIS A 47 -18.14 -7.22 -4.40
N GLU A 48 -19.14 -7.46 -3.55
CA GLU A 48 -20.35 -8.21 -3.92
C GLU A 48 -21.13 -7.54 -5.07
N ARG A 49 -21.11 -6.19 -5.10
CA ARG A 49 -21.73 -5.39 -6.17
C ARG A 49 -20.85 -5.26 -7.40
N LEU A 50 -19.53 -5.38 -7.23
CA LEU A 50 -18.50 -5.17 -8.24
C LEU A 50 -17.55 -6.38 -8.30
N PRO A 51 -18.04 -7.57 -8.70
CA PRO A 51 -17.30 -8.82 -8.58
C PRO A 51 -16.02 -8.89 -9.43
N ASN A 52 -15.94 -8.12 -10.53
CA ASN A 52 -14.77 -8.09 -11.40
C ASN A 52 -13.94 -6.79 -11.33
N THR A 53 -14.39 -5.77 -10.59
CA THR A 53 -13.64 -4.52 -10.44
C THR A 53 -12.52 -4.66 -9.41
N HIS A 54 -11.34 -4.13 -9.72
CA HIS A 54 -10.19 -4.17 -8.81
C HIS A 54 -10.28 -3.04 -7.78
N LEU A 55 -10.37 -3.37 -6.48
CA LEU A 55 -10.41 -2.35 -5.44
C LEU A 55 -9.00 -1.88 -5.06
N VAL A 56 -8.87 -0.59 -4.77
CA VAL A 56 -7.62 0.08 -4.41
C VAL A 56 -7.72 0.66 -3.01
N MET A 57 -6.71 0.35 -2.17
CA MET A 57 -6.55 0.96 -0.85
C MET A 57 -5.52 2.10 -0.91
N HIS A 58 -5.96 3.31 -0.56
CA HIS A 58 -5.09 4.47 -0.39
C HIS A 58 -4.61 4.57 1.06
N GLY A 59 -3.49 5.28 1.27
CA GLY A 59 -3.00 5.59 2.61
C GLY A 59 -2.70 4.36 3.46
N SER A 60 -2.21 3.28 2.87
CA SER A 60 -2.16 1.95 3.50
C SER A 60 -0.80 1.57 4.09
N SER A 61 0.09 2.53 4.28
CA SER A 61 1.32 2.32 5.04
C SER A 61 1.03 1.89 6.48
N SER A 62 1.82 0.94 6.99
CA SER A 62 1.60 0.29 8.29
C SER A 62 2.31 0.99 9.45
N VAL A 63 3.27 1.87 9.15
CA VAL A 63 4.07 2.63 10.13
C VAL A 63 4.68 1.69 11.19
N PRO A 64 5.66 0.85 10.80
CA PRO A 64 6.33 -0.07 11.72
C PRO A 64 6.99 0.69 12.89
N GLN A 65 6.75 0.23 14.12
CA GLN A 65 7.22 0.91 15.33
C GLN A 65 8.76 0.91 15.42
N GLU A 66 9.40 -0.18 15.02
CA GLU A 66 10.87 -0.29 14.90
C GLU A 66 11.50 0.85 14.07
N LEU A 67 10.82 1.32 13.02
CA LEU A 67 11.30 2.42 12.20
C LEU A 67 11.17 3.77 12.92
N LEU A 68 10.09 3.96 13.69
CA LEU A 68 9.93 5.16 14.54
C LEU A 68 10.98 5.19 15.64
N GLU A 69 11.26 4.05 16.27
CA GLU A 69 12.29 3.90 17.31
C GLU A 69 13.68 4.24 16.78
N ILE A 70 14.06 3.71 15.61
CA ILE A 70 15.33 4.06 14.95
C ILE A 70 15.39 5.58 14.72
N ILE A 71 14.32 6.19 14.19
CA ILE A 71 14.33 7.64 13.95
C ILE A 71 14.51 8.42 15.26
N ARG A 72 13.82 8.03 16.35
CA ARG A 72 13.96 8.68 17.67
C ARG A 72 15.36 8.52 18.25
N GLN A 73 15.91 7.31 18.18
CA GLN A 73 17.25 7.00 18.69
C GLN A 73 18.32 7.86 18.01
N PHE A 74 18.17 8.15 16.72
CA PHE A 74 19.13 8.91 15.92
C PHE A 74 18.65 10.34 15.63
N GLY A 75 18.20 11.03 16.69
CA GLY A 75 17.99 12.48 16.71
C GLY A 75 16.73 12.97 15.99
N GLY A 76 15.75 12.11 15.76
CA GLY A 76 14.42 12.48 15.29
C GLY A 76 13.42 12.61 16.44
N ASP A 77 12.30 13.31 16.20
CA ASP A 77 11.24 13.51 17.18
C ASP A 77 9.87 13.16 16.59
N MET A 78 9.70 11.89 16.21
CA MET A 78 8.42 11.41 15.70
C MET A 78 7.52 10.99 16.87
N LYS A 79 6.33 11.58 16.96
CA LYS A 79 5.33 11.18 17.95
C LYS A 79 4.91 9.72 17.77
N GLU A 80 4.42 9.11 18.84
CA GLU A 80 3.78 7.80 18.75
C GLU A 80 2.58 7.86 17.81
N THR A 81 2.53 6.92 16.89
CA THR A 81 1.50 6.86 15.86
C THR A 81 1.48 5.48 15.22
N TYR A 82 0.35 5.15 14.62
CA TYR A 82 0.09 3.84 14.04
C TYR A 82 -0.44 3.96 12.63
N GLY A 83 -0.05 3.00 11.78
CA GLY A 83 -0.55 2.86 10.42
C GLY A 83 -1.62 1.77 10.31
N VAL A 84 -1.88 1.33 9.07
CA VAL A 84 -2.83 0.25 8.81
C VAL A 84 -2.18 -1.12 9.09
N PRO A 85 -2.75 -1.98 9.96
CA PRO A 85 -2.21 -3.29 10.24
C PRO A 85 -2.13 -4.18 8.98
N VAL A 86 -1.11 -5.03 8.89
CA VAL A 86 -0.88 -5.86 7.69
C VAL A 86 -1.97 -6.92 7.56
N GLU A 87 -2.42 -7.49 8.67
CA GLU A 87 -3.49 -8.46 8.79
C GLU A 87 -4.84 -7.95 8.27
N GLU A 88 -5.13 -6.66 8.47
CA GLU A 88 -6.33 -5.98 7.95
C GLU A 88 -6.25 -5.83 6.43
N ILE A 89 -5.07 -5.48 5.90
CA ILE A 89 -4.83 -5.41 4.45
C ILE A 89 -4.99 -6.79 3.82
N GLN A 90 -4.44 -7.84 4.46
CA GLN A 90 -4.59 -9.22 4.01
C GLN A 90 -6.06 -9.65 3.98
N THR A 91 -6.85 -9.23 4.95
CA THR A 91 -8.30 -9.47 4.97
C THR A 91 -8.99 -8.74 3.82
N ALA A 92 -8.67 -7.47 3.57
CA ALA A 92 -9.23 -6.71 2.46
C ALA A 92 -8.85 -7.30 1.07
N ILE A 93 -7.66 -7.90 0.93
CA ILE A 93 -7.24 -8.61 -0.30
C ILE A 93 -8.18 -9.80 -0.60
N LYS A 94 -8.69 -10.49 0.41
CA LYS A 94 -9.68 -11.57 0.22
C LYS A 94 -11.00 -11.06 -0.37
N PHE A 95 -11.31 -9.77 -0.19
CA PHE A 95 -12.53 -9.11 -0.65
C PHE A 95 -12.29 -8.16 -1.84
N GLY A 96 -11.37 -8.49 -2.73
CA GLY A 96 -11.24 -7.80 -4.03
C GLY A 96 -10.26 -6.62 -4.07
N VAL A 97 -9.55 -6.33 -2.98
CA VAL A 97 -8.42 -5.38 -3.05
C VAL A 97 -7.26 -5.99 -3.83
N ARG A 98 -6.76 -5.26 -4.83
CA ARG A 98 -5.66 -5.67 -5.73
C ARG A 98 -4.51 -4.67 -5.81
N LYS A 99 -4.69 -3.43 -5.34
CA LYS A 99 -3.65 -2.41 -5.29
C LYS A 99 -3.62 -1.73 -3.92
N ILE A 100 -2.46 -1.73 -3.30
CA ILE A 100 -2.22 -1.20 -1.96
C ILE A 100 -1.17 -0.09 -2.06
N ASN A 101 -1.54 1.15 -1.73
CA ASN A 101 -0.63 2.29 -1.83
C ASN A 101 0.20 2.42 -0.55
N ILE A 102 1.52 2.27 -0.67
CA ILE A 102 2.49 2.37 0.43
C ILE A 102 3.56 3.38 0.04
N ASP A 103 3.79 4.36 0.91
CA ASP A 103 4.78 5.41 0.70
C ASP A 103 5.48 5.75 2.02
N THR A 104 4.70 6.07 3.05
CA THR A 104 5.22 6.45 4.38
C THR A 104 6.19 5.42 4.95
N ASP A 105 5.93 4.12 4.82
CA ASP A 105 6.85 3.08 5.32
C ASP A 105 8.24 3.16 4.67
N ILE A 106 8.30 3.44 3.36
CA ILE A 106 9.56 3.61 2.62
C ILE A 106 10.27 4.87 3.10
N ARG A 107 9.55 5.99 3.26
CA ARG A 107 10.11 7.25 3.77
C ARG A 107 10.70 7.06 5.17
N LEU A 108 10.00 6.37 6.06
CA LEU A 108 10.46 6.07 7.42
C LEU A 108 11.73 5.21 7.40
N ALA A 109 11.72 4.12 6.62
CA ALA A 109 12.86 3.21 6.52
C ALA A 109 14.12 3.90 6.00
N MET A 110 13.98 4.68 4.93
CA MET A 110 15.10 5.45 4.38
C MET A 110 15.58 6.52 5.36
N THR A 111 14.67 7.26 5.98
CA THR A 111 15.02 8.33 6.94
C THR A 111 15.75 7.78 8.16
N GLY A 112 15.25 6.69 8.74
CA GLY A 112 15.89 6.04 9.88
C GLY A 112 17.28 5.53 9.55
N ALA A 113 17.45 4.89 8.39
CA ALA A 113 18.75 4.39 7.94
C ALA A 113 19.77 5.51 7.68
N VAL A 114 19.36 6.62 7.05
CA VAL A 114 20.24 7.78 6.84
C VAL A 114 20.64 8.41 8.17
N ARG A 115 19.68 8.63 9.08
CA ARG A 115 19.94 9.20 10.41
C ARG A 115 20.93 8.37 11.20
N LYS A 116 20.70 7.05 11.27
CA LYS A 116 21.61 6.10 11.92
C LYS A 116 23.02 6.20 11.34
N PHE A 117 23.13 6.12 10.01
CA PHE A 117 24.44 6.14 9.34
C PHE A 117 25.22 7.42 9.67
N LEU A 118 24.59 8.59 9.52
CA LEU A 118 25.27 9.87 9.76
C LEU A 118 25.64 10.07 11.22
N PHE A 119 24.81 9.58 12.16
CA PHE A 119 25.12 9.62 13.59
C PHE A 119 26.34 8.75 13.93
N GLU A 120 26.40 7.53 13.40
CA GLU A 120 27.50 6.59 13.67
C GLU A 120 28.79 6.94 12.89
N ASN A 121 28.69 7.74 11.82
CA ASN A 121 29.81 8.02 10.91
C ASN A 121 29.96 9.53 10.64
N PRO A 122 30.31 10.35 11.66
CA PRO A 122 30.26 11.82 11.54
C PRO A 122 31.25 12.43 10.54
N SER A 123 32.31 11.69 10.16
CA SER A 123 33.28 12.13 9.14
C SER A 123 32.84 11.82 7.70
N LYS A 124 31.78 11.03 7.52
CA LYS A 124 31.30 10.61 6.20
C LYS A 124 30.33 11.62 5.62
N PHE A 125 30.59 12.03 4.38
CA PHE A 125 29.79 13.02 3.66
C PHE A 125 29.33 12.55 2.27
N ASP A 126 29.88 11.43 1.77
CA ASP A 126 29.53 10.91 0.45
C ASP A 126 28.09 10.39 0.46
N PRO A 127 27.18 10.96 -0.35
CA PRO A 127 25.79 10.54 -0.39
C PRO A 127 25.57 9.09 -0.73
N ARG A 128 26.49 8.47 -1.45
CA ARG A 128 26.39 7.05 -1.82
C ARG A 128 26.51 6.16 -0.58
N GLU A 129 27.28 6.57 0.42
CA GLU A 129 27.53 5.78 1.62
C GLU A 129 26.29 5.69 2.51
N TYR A 130 25.58 6.79 2.76
CA TYR A 130 24.33 6.76 3.56
C TYR A 130 23.10 6.36 2.73
N ASN A 131 23.08 6.61 1.41
CA ASN A 131 21.97 6.14 0.56
C ASN A 131 22.00 4.64 0.31
N LYS A 132 23.17 3.97 0.41
CA LYS A 132 23.28 2.51 0.31
C LYS A 132 22.44 1.77 1.37
N PRO A 133 22.60 2.03 2.69
CA PRO A 133 21.75 1.41 3.70
C PRO A 133 20.30 1.91 3.62
N ALA A 134 20.05 3.16 3.21
CA ALA A 134 18.69 3.66 3.01
C ALA A 134 17.92 2.87 1.94
N ARG A 135 18.55 2.62 0.78
CA ARG A 135 17.97 1.77 -0.27
C ARG A 135 17.78 0.33 0.18
N ALA A 136 18.69 -0.21 0.98
CA ALA A 136 18.55 -1.55 1.54
C ALA A 136 17.35 -1.64 2.50
N ALA A 137 17.15 -0.64 3.36
CA ALA A 137 16.00 -0.56 4.26
C ALA A 137 14.67 -0.43 3.49
N ALA A 138 14.60 0.43 2.48
CA ALA A 138 13.45 0.53 1.59
C ALA A 138 13.14 -0.80 0.89
N LYS A 139 14.18 -1.49 0.39
CA LYS A 139 14.04 -2.81 -0.24
C LYS A 139 13.46 -3.83 0.75
N ALA A 140 13.93 -3.86 1.99
CA ALA A 140 13.43 -4.78 3.01
C ALA A 140 11.92 -4.57 3.27
N VAL A 141 11.45 -3.31 3.34
CA VAL A 141 10.02 -2.99 3.43
C VAL A 141 9.26 -3.57 2.23
N CYS A 142 9.73 -3.33 1.01
CA CYS A 142 9.06 -3.83 -0.19
C CYS A 142 8.99 -5.36 -0.23
N VAL A 143 10.07 -6.05 0.11
CA VAL A 143 10.12 -7.53 0.16
C VAL A 143 9.07 -8.06 1.14
N ALA A 144 9.06 -7.54 2.37
CA ALA A 144 8.10 -7.95 3.40
C ALA A 144 6.64 -7.73 2.95
N ARG A 145 6.35 -6.64 2.23
CA ARG A 145 5.01 -6.37 1.68
C ARG A 145 4.64 -7.32 0.54
N TYR A 146 5.56 -7.61 -0.38
CA TYR A 146 5.29 -8.57 -1.46
C TYR A 146 5.04 -9.98 -0.93
N GLU A 147 5.75 -10.40 0.11
CA GLU A 147 5.51 -11.69 0.77
C GLU A 147 4.15 -11.69 1.49
N ALA A 148 3.89 -10.70 2.33
CA ALA A 148 2.64 -10.61 3.09
C ALA A 148 1.39 -10.51 2.20
N PHE A 149 1.49 -9.89 1.02
CA PHE A 149 0.38 -9.73 0.08
C PHE A 149 0.28 -10.84 -0.96
N GLY A 150 1.11 -11.89 -0.87
CA GLY A 150 1.05 -13.06 -1.75
C GLY A 150 1.56 -12.80 -3.18
N CYS A 151 2.34 -11.75 -3.39
CA CYS A 151 2.89 -11.38 -4.70
C CYS A 151 4.20 -12.09 -5.03
N ALA A 152 4.95 -12.54 -4.01
CA ALA A 152 6.21 -13.25 -4.21
C ALA A 152 6.00 -14.49 -5.11
N GLY A 153 6.85 -14.64 -6.13
CA GLY A 153 6.79 -15.75 -7.09
C GLY A 153 5.74 -15.62 -8.21
N GLN A 154 4.88 -14.60 -8.21
CA GLN A 154 3.83 -14.46 -9.24
C GLN A 154 4.36 -13.95 -10.59
N ALA A 155 5.49 -13.24 -10.61
CA ALA A 155 5.98 -12.53 -11.79
C ALA A 155 6.21 -13.43 -13.01
N SER A 156 6.80 -14.62 -12.83
CA SER A 156 7.07 -15.56 -13.93
C SER A 156 5.81 -16.19 -14.54
N ARG A 157 4.66 -16.05 -13.87
CA ARG A 157 3.36 -16.58 -14.35
C ARG A 157 2.64 -15.60 -15.28
N ILE A 158 3.11 -14.35 -15.36
CA ILE A 158 2.47 -13.29 -16.13
C ILE A 158 3.11 -13.20 -17.51
N LYS A 159 2.31 -13.38 -18.57
CA LYS A 159 2.69 -13.01 -19.93
C LYS A 159 2.23 -11.58 -20.16
N ALA A 160 3.18 -10.64 -20.27
CA ALA A 160 2.87 -9.25 -20.57
C ALA A 160 2.21 -9.16 -21.96
N VAL A 161 1.16 -8.35 -22.05
CA VAL A 161 0.45 -8.06 -23.30
C VAL A 161 0.69 -6.60 -23.69
N SER A 162 0.70 -6.30 -24.99
CA SER A 162 0.93 -4.94 -25.46
C SER A 162 -0.30 -4.06 -25.24
N LEU A 163 -0.10 -2.73 -25.26
CA LEU A 163 -1.20 -1.78 -25.10
C LEU A 163 -2.15 -1.79 -26.30
N GLU A 164 -1.66 -2.07 -27.51
CA GLU A 164 -2.49 -2.23 -28.72
C GLU A 164 -3.43 -3.42 -28.60
N PHE A 165 -2.93 -4.54 -28.04
CA PHE A 165 -3.74 -5.71 -27.75
C PHE A 165 -4.80 -5.39 -26.70
N MET A 166 -4.42 -4.70 -25.62
CA MET A 166 -5.39 -4.26 -24.59
C MET A 166 -6.45 -3.33 -25.18
N ALA A 167 -6.07 -2.37 -26.04
CA ALA A 167 -7.01 -1.47 -26.70
C ALA A 167 -8.03 -2.23 -27.57
N ALA A 168 -7.63 -3.32 -28.22
CA ALA A 168 -8.55 -4.19 -28.97
C ALA A 168 -9.57 -4.88 -28.04
N ARG A 169 -9.14 -5.34 -26.86
CA ARG A 169 -10.01 -5.96 -25.84
C ARG A 169 -11.00 -4.99 -25.21
N TYR A 170 -10.62 -3.73 -25.03
CA TYR A 170 -11.57 -2.68 -24.66
C TYR A 170 -12.61 -2.45 -25.75
N ARG A 171 -12.18 -2.34 -27.02
CA ARG A 171 -13.11 -2.13 -28.16
C ARG A 171 -14.12 -3.27 -28.35
N SER A 172 -13.73 -4.51 -28.04
CA SER A 172 -14.64 -5.66 -28.12
C SER A 172 -15.60 -5.76 -26.93
N GLY A 173 -15.42 -4.95 -25.88
CA GLY A 173 -16.19 -5.03 -24.64
C GLY A 173 -15.78 -6.19 -23.71
N GLU A 174 -14.69 -6.91 -24.02
CA GLU A 174 -14.24 -8.06 -23.23
C GLU A 174 -13.88 -7.68 -21.78
N LEU A 175 -13.45 -6.44 -21.57
CA LEU A 175 -13.00 -5.92 -20.27
C LEU A 175 -14.08 -5.11 -19.52
N ALA A 176 -15.33 -5.12 -19.99
CA ALA A 176 -16.40 -4.34 -19.38
C ALA A 176 -16.66 -4.76 -17.91
N GLN A 177 -16.92 -3.77 -17.06
CA GLN A 177 -17.19 -3.99 -15.64
C GLN A 177 -18.58 -4.62 -15.44
N THR A 178 -18.66 -5.59 -14.53
CA THR A 178 -19.91 -6.20 -14.10
C THR A 178 -20.40 -5.47 -12.86
N VAL A 179 -21.55 -4.83 -12.96
CA VAL A 179 -22.18 -4.10 -11.86
C VAL A 179 -23.51 -4.76 -11.52
N ARG A 180 -23.64 -5.26 -10.29
CA ARG A 180 -24.87 -5.83 -9.73
C ARG A 180 -25.69 -4.78 -8.99
#